data_AF-X1N696-F1
#
_entry.id   AF-X1N696-F1
#
_cell.length_a   1.000
_cell.length_b   1.000
_cell.length_c   1.000
_cell.angle_alpha   90.00
_cell.angle_beta   90.00
_cell.angle_gamma   90.00
#
_symmetry.space_group_name_H-M   'P 1'
#
loop_
_entity.id
_entity.type
_entity.pdbx_description
1 polymer ?
#
loop_
_entity_poly.entity_id
_entity_poly.type
_entity_poly.pdbx_seq_one_letter_code
_entity_poly.pdbx_strand_id
1 'polypeptide(L)'
;MSDAKVNLFIYGSLREPRIFKSVSGLSFTLKPSRTDDEILFAEPALLPRHRKVSPDNVYFYAVADKSSKIGGYIIYDIPAWAMAEIDRYEGKRYNRETVKVNTAKGLVQTEAYLTTQESMKKHFGDRFHVNLIHELWLRKRIEDFIERRTRPGEKTTDAKLERQAERELLATTERDLVMTHYHTDAVSDYYLEHELDRPRPSIKHLYNDPQAKTFIENYLALVIKQVLLNQFDERVQSRYRFELEHMRTSERYFKRSVSLLVALQMINSN
;
A
#
# COMPACT_ATOMS: atom_id res chain seq x y z
N MET A 1 -21.56 23.78 28.96
CA MET A 1 -21.62 24.26 27.56
C MET A 1 -21.84 23.02 26.73
N SER A 2 -22.94 22.90 25.99
CA SER A 2 -23.25 21.70 25.23
C SER A 2 -22.15 21.48 24.19
N ASP A 3 -21.36 20.42 24.35
CA ASP A 3 -20.38 20.02 23.35
C ASP A 3 -21.10 19.90 22.00
N ALA A 4 -20.69 20.72 21.03
CA ALA A 4 -21.26 20.68 19.70
C ALA A 4 -20.96 19.30 19.11
N LYS A 5 -22.02 18.50 18.91
CA LYS A 5 -21.94 17.17 18.33
C LYS A 5 -22.15 17.27 16.82
N VAL A 6 -21.33 16.55 16.08
CA VAL A 6 -21.31 16.60 14.61
C VAL A 6 -21.50 15.20 14.04
N ASN A 7 -22.19 15.11 12.90
CA ASN A 7 -22.30 13.87 12.15
C ASN A 7 -21.17 13.80 11.12
N LEU A 8 -20.50 12.66 10.99
CA LEU A 8 -19.43 12.44 10.01
C LEU A 8 -19.77 11.29 9.09
N PHE A 9 -19.68 11.52 7.78
CA PHE A 9 -19.74 10.48 6.78
C PHE A 9 -18.35 9.93 6.46
N ILE A 10 -18.19 8.63 6.63
CA ILE A 10 -16.95 7.89 6.41
C ILE A 10 -17.11 6.88 5.27
N TYR A 11 -16.19 6.89 4.33
CA TYR A 11 -16.25 6.05 3.13
C TYR A 11 -14.94 5.32 2.78
N GLY A 12 -13.86 5.62 3.51
CA GLY A 12 -12.50 5.08 3.33
C GLY A 12 -12.00 4.24 4.51
N SER A 13 -10.76 4.50 4.94
CA SER A 13 -10.07 3.79 6.04
C SER A 13 -10.81 3.84 7.38
N LEU A 14 -11.45 4.98 7.70
CA LEU A 14 -12.24 5.16 8.92
C LEU A 14 -13.48 4.25 9.01
N ARG A 15 -13.82 3.50 7.95
CA ARG A 15 -14.86 2.46 7.97
C ARG A 15 -14.50 1.23 8.79
N GLU A 16 -13.24 1.07 9.15
CA GLU A 16 -12.83 0.01 10.08
C GLU A 16 -12.91 0.55 11.53
N PRO A 17 -13.75 -0.02 12.41
CA PRO A 17 -13.93 0.49 13.78
C PRO A 17 -12.63 0.59 14.58
N ARG A 18 -11.66 -0.29 14.32
CA ARG A 18 -10.33 -0.26 14.97
C ARG A 18 -9.51 0.97 14.57
N ILE A 19 -9.57 1.36 13.30
CA ILE A 19 -8.87 2.54 12.79
C ILE A 19 -9.56 3.79 13.34
N PHE A 20 -10.90 3.82 13.31
CA PHE A 20 -11.67 4.92 13.89
C PHE A 20 -11.33 5.12 15.38
N LYS A 21 -11.33 4.05 16.19
CA LYS A 21 -10.94 4.11 17.61
C LYS A 21 -9.51 4.59 17.85
N SER A 22 -8.58 4.20 16.99
CA SER A 22 -7.18 4.62 17.11
C SER A 22 -6.99 6.12 16.83
N VAL A 23 -7.85 6.70 15.97
CA VAL A 23 -7.78 8.11 15.57
C VAL A 23 -8.61 9.00 16.50
N SER A 24 -9.85 8.60 16.81
CA SER A 24 -10.81 9.43 17.53
C SER A 24 -10.95 9.08 19.00
N GLY A 25 -10.36 7.97 19.46
CA GLY A 25 -10.60 7.41 20.81
C GLY A 25 -11.94 6.69 20.96
N LEU A 26 -12.86 6.80 19.99
CA LEU A 26 -14.22 6.26 20.03
C LEU A 26 -14.39 5.14 19.01
N SER A 27 -15.26 4.17 19.30
CA SER A 27 -15.65 3.13 18.33
C SER A 27 -17.04 3.42 17.75
N PHE A 28 -17.51 2.58 16.83
CA PHE A 28 -18.89 2.67 16.35
C PHE A 28 -19.53 1.29 16.12
N THR A 29 -20.88 1.28 16.09
CA THR A 29 -21.70 0.08 15.87
C THR A 29 -22.87 0.36 14.95
N LEU A 30 -23.26 -0.64 14.16
CA LEU A 30 -24.47 -0.60 13.33
C LEU A 30 -25.75 -0.91 14.12
N LYS A 31 -25.63 -1.39 15.36
CA LYS A 31 -26.76 -1.76 16.21
C LYS A 31 -27.03 -0.64 17.23
N PRO A 32 -28.16 0.09 17.14
CA PRO A 32 -28.47 1.18 18.06
C PRO A 32 -28.46 0.75 19.54
N SER A 33 -28.84 -0.49 19.82
CA SER A 33 -28.89 -1.06 21.17
C SER A 33 -27.54 -1.33 21.83
N ARG A 34 -26.43 -1.13 21.11
CA ARG A 34 -25.05 -1.33 21.61
C ARG A 34 -24.25 -0.03 21.68
N THR A 35 -24.96 1.09 21.77
CA THR A 35 -24.34 2.40 21.91
C THR A 35 -24.08 2.68 23.39
N ASP A 36 -22.94 3.29 23.67
CA ASP A 36 -22.54 3.76 24.99
C ASP A 36 -21.74 5.08 24.82
N ASP A 37 -21.12 5.58 25.89
CA ASP A 37 -20.35 6.83 25.85
C ASP A 37 -19.06 6.72 24.99
N GLU A 38 -18.60 5.50 24.68
CA GLU A 38 -17.39 5.22 23.87
C GLU A 38 -17.70 4.65 22.48
N ILE A 39 -18.92 4.18 22.22
CA ILE A 39 -19.37 3.47 21.02
C ILE A 39 -20.54 4.23 20.40
N LEU A 40 -20.24 4.92 19.30
CA LEU A 40 -21.18 5.73 18.55
C LEU A 40 -22.07 4.90 17.61
N PHE A 41 -23.24 5.44 17.29
CA PHE A 41 -24.12 4.83 16.30
C PHE A 41 -23.65 5.14 14.88
N ALA A 42 -23.56 4.10 14.06
CA ALA A 42 -23.29 4.20 12.63
C ALA A 42 -24.48 3.70 11.80
N GLU A 43 -24.87 4.45 10.78
CA GLU A 43 -25.92 4.07 9.82
C GLU A 43 -25.35 4.00 8.39
N PRO A 44 -25.68 2.97 7.59
CA PRO A 44 -25.33 2.94 6.18
C PRO A 44 -25.90 4.14 5.43
N ALA A 45 -25.04 4.79 4.64
CA ALA A 45 -25.41 5.97 3.89
C ALA A 45 -24.74 6.01 2.51
N LEU A 46 -25.36 6.76 1.59
CA LEU A 46 -24.90 6.94 0.23
C LEU A 46 -24.65 8.44 -0.02
N LEU A 47 -23.42 8.79 -0.37
CA LEU A 47 -23.08 10.12 -0.85
C LEU A 47 -23.34 10.20 -2.37
N PRO A 48 -24.36 10.95 -2.83
CA PRO A 48 -24.62 11.09 -4.26
C PRO A 48 -23.62 12.06 -4.92
N ARG A 49 -23.56 11.99 -6.26
CA ARG A 49 -22.75 12.87 -7.12
C ARG A 49 -21.24 12.80 -6.88
N HIS A 50 -20.79 11.69 -6.30
CA HIS A 50 -19.39 11.44 -6.03
C HIS A 50 -19.03 10.02 -6.42
N ARG A 51 -17.82 9.84 -6.94
CA ARG A 51 -17.20 8.55 -7.22
C ARG A 51 -16.04 8.35 -6.27
N LYS A 52 -15.98 7.15 -5.68
CA LYS A 52 -14.84 6.75 -4.87
C LYS A 52 -13.70 6.33 -5.80
N VAL A 53 -12.57 6.97 -5.67
CA VAL A 53 -11.34 6.70 -6.42
C VAL A 53 -10.24 6.41 -5.41
N SER A 54 -9.43 5.40 -5.65
CA SER A 54 -8.23 5.13 -4.85
C SER A 54 -7.06 4.99 -5.81
N PRO A 55 -6.41 6.10 -6.18
CA PRO A 55 -5.29 6.06 -7.12
C PRO A 55 -4.11 5.25 -6.57
N ASP A 56 -3.95 5.19 -5.24
CA ASP A 56 -2.84 4.56 -4.54
C ASP A 56 -3.22 3.21 -3.88
N ASN A 57 -4.50 2.81 -3.87
CA ASN A 57 -5.03 1.67 -3.09
C ASN A 57 -4.70 1.72 -1.58
N VAL A 58 -4.28 2.88 -1.08
CA VAL A 58 -3.99 3.15 0.34
C VAL A 58 -5.03 4.13 0.89
N TYR A 59 -5.46 5.10 0.09
CA TYR A 59 -6.41 6.14 0.45
C TYR A 59 -7.58 6.19 -0.51
N PHE A 60 -8.78 6.41 0.02
CA PHE A 60 -9.99 6.57 -0.78
C PHE A 60 -10.37 8.04 -0.86
N TYR A 61 -10.43 8.55 -2.08
CA TYR A 61 -10.79 9.91 -2.41
C TYR A 61 -12.20 9.96 -3.00
N ALA A 62 -13.01 10.90 -2.54
CA ALA A 62 -14.31 11.20 -3.14
C ALA A 62 -14.13 12.31 -4.17
N VAL A 63 -14.36 11.98 -5.44
CA VAL A 63 -14.27 12.93 -6.57
C VAL A 63 -15.66 13.20 -7.09
N ALA A 64 -15.97 14.46 -7.43
CA ALA A 64 -17.26 14.82 -8.00
C ALA A 64 -17.54 14.06 -9.32
N ASP A 65 -18.69 13.39 -9.37
CA ASP A 65 -19.17 12.66 -10.55
C ASP A 65 -20.70 12.57 -10.49
N LYS A 66 -21.38 13.23 -11.44
CA LYS A 66 -22.84 13.43 -11.41
C LYS A 66 -23.65 12.13 -11.50
N SER A 67 -23.09 11.05 -12.07
CA SER A 67 -23.78 9.77 -12.26
C SER A 67 -23.47 8.74 -11.17
N SER A 68 -22.49 9.02 -10.30
CA SER A 68 -21.99 8.07 -9.32
C SER A 68 -22.48 8.35 -7.89
N LYS A 69 -22.33 7.33 -7.03
CA LYS A 69 -22.60 7.40 -5.60
C LYS A 69 -21.55 6.60 -4.82
N ILE A 70 -21.22 7.07 -3.61
CA ILE A 70 -20.29 6.39 -2.69
C ILE A 70 -21.06 5.79 -1.53
N GLY A 71 -20.87 4.50 -1.26
CA GLY A 71 -21.39 3.85 -0.06
C GLY A 71 -20.43 3.96 1.12
N GLY A 72 -20.97 4.31 2.28
CA GLY A 72 -20.23 4.50 3.53
C GLY A 72 -21.14 4.41 4.75
N TYR A 73 -20.68 4.96 5.87
CA TYR A 73 -21.45 5.07 7.10
C TYR A 73 -21.51 6.53 7.56
N ILE A 74 -22.64 6.95 8.11
CA ILE A 74 -22.71 8.15 8.95
C ILE A 74 -22.50 7.69 10.38
N ILE A 75 -21.53 8.28 11.05
CA ILE A 75 -21.39 8.19 12.50
C ILE A 75 -22.06 9.43 13.08
N TYR A 76 -23.04 9.21 13.95
CA TYR A 76 -23.77 10.28 14.60
C TYR A 76 -23.06 10.72 15.88
N ASP A 77 -23.32 11.97 16.26
CA ASP A 77 -23.03 12.49 17.60
C ASP A 77 -21.55 12.51 18.00
N ILE A 78 -20.64 12.72 17.04
CA ILE A 78 -19.21 12.81 17.32
C ILE A 78 -18.92 14.11 18.09
N PRO A 79 -18.27 14.03 19.27
CA PRO A 79 -17.93 15.20 20.05
C PRO A 79 -16.81 16.03 19.40
N ALA A 80 -16.79 17.33 19.67
CA ALA A 80 -15.85 18.28 19.06
C ALA A 80 -14.37 17.90 19.26
N TRP A 81 -14.01 17.34 20.42
CA TRP A 81 -12.63 16.90 20.68
C TRP A 81 -12.19 15.75 19.77
N ALA A 82 -13.09 14.79 19.50
CA ALA A 82 -12.81 13.67 18.60
C ALA A 82 -12.72 14.13 17.15
N MET A 83 -13.54 15.12 16.76
CA MET A 83 -13.44 15.76 15.45
C MET A 83 -12.10 16.46 15.24
N ALA A 84 -11.56 17.14 16.26
CA ALA A 84 -10.26 17.81 16.17
C ALA A 84 -9.09 16.82 15.97
N GLU A 85 -9.18 15.62 16.55
CA GLU A 85 -8.19 14.55 16.32
C GLU A 85 -8.30 13.98 14.89
N ILE A 86 -9.53 13.79 14.39
CA ILE A 86 -9.76 13.37 13.01
C ILE A 86 -9.26 14.44 12.02
N ASP A 87 -9.45 15.73 12.31
CA ASP A 87 -8.91 16.84 11.50
C ASP A 87 -7.38 16.77 11.43
N ARG A 88 -6.71 16.46 12.54
CA ARG A 88 -5.24 16.34 12.57
C ARG A 88 -4.75 15.17 11.71
N TYR A 89 -5.53 14.09 11.64
CA TYR A 89 -5.23 12.89 10.86
C TYR A 89 -5.51 13.07 9.36
N GLU A 90 -6.71 13.56 8.97
CA GLU A 90 -7.15 13.66 7.57
C GLU A 90 -6.87 15.04 6.92
N GLY A 91 -6.82 16.11 7.71
CA GLY A 91 -6.79 17.51 7.23
C GLY A 91 -5.53 17.92 6.48
N LYS A 92 -4.52 17.05 6.38
CA LYS A 92 -3.35 17.26 5.51
C LYS A 92 -3.61 16.89 4.04
N ARG A 93 -4.60 16.04 3.77
CA ARG A 93 -4.86 15.46 2.43
C ARG A 93 -6.28 15.68 1.92
N TYR A 94 -7.19 16.00 2.83
CA TYR A 94 -8.60 16.21 2.55
C TYR A 94 -9.07 17.54 3.13
N ASN A 95 -10.05 18.11 2.46
CA ASN A 95 -10.79 19.26 2.98
C ASN A 95 -12.07 18.75 3.64
N ARG A 96 -12.35 19.23 4.84
CA ARG A 96 -13.62 18.95 5.51
C ARG A 96 -14.70 19.82 4.87
N GLU A 97 -15.73 19.16 4.34
CA GLU A 97 -16.84 19.81 3.67
C GLU A 97 -18.17 19.28 4.21
N THR A 98 -19.19 20.15 4.22
CA THR A 98 -20.54 19.75 4.58
C THR A 98 -21.27 19.18 3.37
N VAL A 99 -21.66 17.91 3.46
CA VAL A 99 -22.32 17.15 2.39
C VAL A 99 -23.70 16.68 2.81
N LYS A 100 -24.53 16.34 1.81
CA LYS A 100 -25.82 15.69 2.01
C LYS A 100 -25.74 14.26 1.54
N VAL A 101 -26.09 13.32 2.41
CA VAL A 101 -26.06 11.88 2.13
C VAL A 101 -27.44 11.27 2.31
N ASN A 102 -27.73 10.21 1.56
CA ASN A 102 -28.98 9.47 1.65
C ASN A 102 -28.82 8.30 2.63
N THR A 103 -29.64 8.27 3.68
CA THR A 103 -29.82 7.11 4.54
C THR A 103 -31.12 6.39 4.21
N ALA A 104 -31.41 5.30 4.92
CA ALA A 104 -32.70 4.62 4.80
C ALA A 104 -33.87 5.50 5.26
N LYS A 105 -33.62 6.49 6.14
CA LYS A 105 -34.63 7.38 6.72
C LYS A 105 -34.79 8.71 5.96
N GLY A 106 -33.90 9.00 5.01
CA GLY A 106 -33.97 10.20 4.20
C GLY A 106 -32.62 10.89 4.02
N LEU A 107 -32.67 12.16 3.62
CA LEU A 107 -31.48 12.96 3.38
C LEU A 107 -30.97 13.55 4.69
N VAL A 108 -29.70 13.31 5.01
CA VAL A 108 -29.05 13.79 6.24
C VAL A 108 -27.85 14.67 5.88
N GLN A 109 -27.72 15.79 6.58
CA GLN A 109 -26.56 16.68 6.47
C GLN A 109 -25.47 16.23 7.43
N THR A 110 -24.24 16.14 6.92
CA THR A 110 -23.10 15.55 7.63
C THR A 110 -21.81 16.16 7.10
N GLU A 111 -20.73 16.07 7.86
CA GLU A 111 -19.40 16.44 7.38
C GLU A 111 -18.73 15.25 6.69
N ALA A 112 -17.91 15.52 5.67
CA ALA A 112 -17.09 14.51 5.02
C ALA A 112 -15.75 15.12 4.61
N TYR A 113 -14.72 14.29 4.59
CA TYR A 113 -13.41 14.66 4.08
C TYR A 113 -13.40 14.38 2.57
N LEU A 114 -13.33 15.43 1.75
CA LEU A 114 -13.33 15.35 0.29
C LEU A 114 -12.01 15.86 -0.30
N THR A 115 -11.79 15.62 -1.60
CA THR A 115 -10.66 16.19 -2.34
C THR A 115 -11.11 16.76 -3.67
N THR A 116 -10.38 17.75 -4.19
CA THR A 116 -10.63 18.34 -5.52
C THR A 116 -9.74 17.69 -6.59
N GLN A 117 -10.21 17.65 -7.84
CA GLN A 117 -9.41 17.13 -8.96
C GLN A 117 -8.09 17.91 -9.15
N GLU A 118 -8.10 19.22 -8.88
CA GLU A 118 -6.90 20.07 -8.93
C GLU A 118 -5.89 19.73 -7.84
N SER A 119 -6.38 19.46 -6.62
CA SER A 119 -5.54 18.98 -5.51
C SER A 119 -4.94 17.61 -5.84
N MET A 120 -5.72 16.69 -6.39
CA MET A 120 -5.21 15.38 -6.82
C MET A 120 -4.15 15.51 -7.92
N LYS A 121 -4.36 16.36 -8.93
CA LYS A 121 -3.40 16.56 -10.02
C LYS A 121 -2.07 17.16 -9.54
N LYS A 122 -2.14 18.09 -8.58
CA LYS A 122 -0.97 18.73 -7.95
C LYS A 122 -0.17 17.79 -7.05
N HIS A 123 -0.85 16.86 -6.36
CA HIS A 123 -0.21 15.93 -5.44
C HIS A 123 0.24 14.60 -6.08
N PHE A 124 -0.34 14.18 -7.21
CA PHE A 124 -0.16 12.82 -7.72
C PHE A 124 0.25 12.67 -9.20
N GLY A 125 0.04 13.66 -10.08
CA GLY A 125 0.40 13.57 -11.51
C GLY A 125 -0.34 12.47 -12.32
N ASP A 126 -0.13 12.42 -13.65
CA ASP A 126 -0.94 11.59 -14.58
C ASP A 126 -0.37 10.20 -14.95
N ARG A 127 0.90 9.88 -14.65
CA ARG A 127 1.57 8.64 -15.17
C ARG A 127 2.00 7.62 -14.11
N PHE A 128 1.82 7.91 -12.82
CA PHE A 128 2.40 7.11 -11.74
C PHE A 128 1.50 5.96 -11.23
N HIS A 129 0.17 6.03 -11.44
CA HIS A 129 -0.77 5.24 -10.64
C HIS A 129 -1.11 3.83 -11.14
N VAL A 130 -1.33 3.62 -12.44
CA VAL A 130 -1.72 2.29 -12.96
C VAL A 130 -0.56 1.29 -12.82
N ASN A 131 0.64 1.75 -13.15
CA ASN A 131 1.86 0.95 -13.12
C ASN A 131 2.27 0.55 -11.68
N LEU A 132 2.08 1.42 -10.70
CA LEU A 132 2.42 1.11 -9.30
C LEU A 132 1.42 0.15 -8.66
N ILE A 133 0.13 0.31 -8.93
CA ILE A 133 -0.91 -0.59 -8.40
C ILE A 133 -0.69 -2.02 -8.89
N HIS A 134 -0.43 -2.16 -10.18
CA HIS A 134 -0.19 -3.45 -10.80
C HIS A 134 1.08 -4.12 -10.26
N GLU A 135 2.15 -3.35 -10.07
CA GLU A 135 3.38 -3.81 -9.44
C GLU A 135 3.14 -4.32 -8.01
N LEU A 136 2.42 -3.56 -7.17
CA LEU A 136 2.13 -3.96 -5.78
C LEU A 136 1.24 -5.22 -5.71
N TRP A 137 0.24 -5.32 -6.58
CA TRP A 137 -0.63 -6.49 -6.62
C TRP A 137 0.14 -7.74 -7.06
N LEU A 138 1.02 -7.59 -8.05
CA LEU A 138 1.91 -8.66 -8.51
C LEU A 138 2.87 -9.12 -7.40
N ARG A 139 3.51 -8.17 -6.70
CA ARG A 139 4.40 -8.46 -5.56
C ARG A 139 3.67 -9.22 -4.44
N LYS A 140 2.44 -8.82 -4.12
CA LYS A 140 1.62 -9.52 -3.13
C LYS A 140 1.31 -10.96 -3.56
N ARG A 141 0.99 -11.19 -4.82
CA ARG A 141 0.75 -12.55 -5.36
C ARG A 141 2.01 -13.43 -5.30
N ILE A 142 3.18 -12.84 -5.59
CA ILE A 142 4.47 -13.53 -5.45
C ILE A 142 4.74 -13.88 -4.00
N GLU A 143 4.48 -12.96 -3.06
CA GLU A 143 4.60 -13.21 -1.62
C GLU A 143 3.68 -14.35 -1.16
N ASP A 144 2.39 -14.30 -1.53
CA ASP A 144 1.42 -15.36 -1.25
C ASP A 144 1.86 -16.73 -1.82
N PHE A 145 2.45 -16.74 -3.02
CA PHE A 145 3.00 -17.96 -3.63
C PHE A 145 4.15 -18.54 -2.79
N ILE A 146 5.12 -17.70 -2.41
CA ILE A 146 6.27 -18.11 -1.61
C ILE A 146 5.82 -18.61 -0.23
N GLU A 147 4.85 -17.95 0.42
CA GLU A 147 4.32 -18.39 1.71
C GLU A 147 3.62 -19.76 1.65
N ARG A 148 2.94 -20.07 0.53
CA ARG A 148 2.29 -21.38 0.32
C ARG A 148 3.29 -22.49 0.02
N ARG A 149 4.37 -22.19 -0.70
CA ARG A 149 5.39 -23.18 -1.12
C ARG A 149 6.43 -23.45 -0.03
N THR A 150 6.87 -22.42 0.68
CA THR A 150 8.02 -22.51 1.59
C THR A 150 7.56 -22.44 3.03
N ARG A 151 7.56 -23.62 3.69
CA ARG A 151 7.13 -23.83 5.07
C ARG A 151 5.75 -23.22 5.37
N PRO A 152 4.68 -23.71 4.73
CA PRO A 152 3.35 -23.12 4.84
C PRO A 152 2.86 -23.11 6.30
N GLY A 153 2.29 -21.97 6.73
CA GLY A 153 1.74 -21.79 8.07
C GLY A 153 2.77 -21.56 9.19
N GLU A 154 4.05 -21.79 8.93
CA GLU A 154 5.11 -21.58 9.91
C GLU A 154 5.48 -20.09 10.03
N LYS A 155 5.73 -19.61 11.25
CA LYS A 155 6.06 -18.19 11.52
C LYS A 155 7.42 -17.99 12.21
N THR A 156 8.23 -19.05 12.28
CA THR A 156 9.56 -19.03 12.87
C THR A 156 10.50 -18.09 12.10
N THR A 157 11.59 -17.69 12.75
CA THR A 157 12.64 -16.89 12.10
C THR A 157 13.24 -17.63 10.91
N ASP A 158 13.47 -18.94 11.05
CA ASP A 158 14.04 -19.76 9.99
C ASP A 158 13.12 -19.83 8.76
N ALA A 159 11.81 -19.96 8.96
CA ALA A 159 10.85 -19.93 7.85
C ALA A 159 10.85 -18.59 7.11
N LYS A 160 11.02 -17.48 7.83
CA LYS A 160 11.16 -16.16 7.20
C LYS A 160 12.45 -16.04 6.39
N LEU A 161 13.57 -16.54 6.92
CA LEU A 161 14.86 -16.54 6.22
C LEU A 161 14.82 -17.39 4.95
N GLU A 162 14.19 -18.57 4.99
CA GLU A 162 14.04 -19.42 3.81
C GLU A 162 13.14 -18.80 2.74
N ARG A 163 12.02 -18.18 3.12
CA ARG A 163 11.17 -17.43 2.17
C ARG A 163 11.91 -16.26 1.55
N GLN A 164 12.71 -15.55 2.35
CA GLN A 164 13.53 -14.45 1.85
C GLN A 164 14.58 -14.97 0.85
N ALA A 165 15.27 -16.07 1.16
CA ALA A 165 16.24 -16.69 0.25
C ALA A 165 15.58 -17.16 -1.06
N GLU A 166 14.40 -17.77 -1.00
CA GLU A 166 13.62 -18.13 -2.19
C GLU A 166 13.28 -16.92 -3.05
N ARG A 167 12.88 -15.81 -2.41
CA ARG A 167 12.57 -14.57 -3.13
C ARG A 167 13.80 -13.98 -3.83
N GLU A 168 14.97 -14.02 -3.21
CA GLU A 168 16.22 -13.58 -3.84
C GLU A 168 16.57 -14.38 -5.08
N LEU A 169 16.38 -15.71 -5.04
CA LEU A 169 16.60 -16.58 -6.20
C LEU A 169 15.59 -16.33 -7.33
N LEU A 170 14.41 -15.81 -6.99
CA LEU A 170 13.37 -15.39 -7.91
C LEU A 170 13.48 -13.94 -8.38
N ALA A 171 14.41 -13.15 -7.87
CA ALA A 171 14.40 -11.69 -8.04
C ALA A 171 14.40 -11.23 -9.50
N THR A 172 15.11 -11.95 -10.38
CA THR A 172 15.09 -11.68 -11.83
C THR A 172 13.74 -12.01 -12.45
N THR A 173 13.15 -13.16 -12.11
CA THR A 173 11.81 -13.56 -12.57
C THR A 173 10.75 -12.58 -12.08
N GLU A 174 10.78 -12.16 -10.81
CA GLU A 174 9.89 -11.12 -10.26
C GLU A 174 10.01 -9.82 -11.05
N ARG A 175 11.25 -9.38 -11.36
CA ARG A 175 11.49 -8.20 -12.20
C ARG A 175 10.90 -8.37 -13.60
N ASP A 176 11.14 -9.49 -14.25
CA ASP A 176 10.70 -9.71 -15.63
C ASP A 176 9.17 -9.81 -15.71
N LEU A 177 8.51 -10.41 -14.71
CA LEU A 177 7.06 -10.41 -14.55
C LEU A 177 6.52 -8.98 -14.38
N VAL A 178 7.16 -8.16 -13.55
CA VAL A 178 6.79 -6.74 -13.38
C VAL A 178 6.95 -5.97 -14.70
N MET A 179 8.07 -6.16 -15.40
CA MET A 179 8.34 -5.48 -16.67
C MET A 179 7.38 -5.92 -17.78
N THR A 180 7.08 -7.21 -17.88
CA THR A 180 6.12 -7.74 -18.86
C THR A 180 4.73 -7.18 -18.61
N HIS A 181 4.32 -7.10 -17.35
CA HIS A 181 3.05 -6.50 -16.96
C HIS A 181 2.93 -5.00 -17.32
N TYR A 182 4.04 -4.28 -17.48
CA TYR A 182 4.02 -2.90 -17.99
C TYR A 182 3.78 -2.78 -19.50
N HIS A 183 3.99 -3.86 -20.24
CA HIS A 183 3.93 -3.87 -21.70
C HIS A 183 2.70 -4.62 -22.26
N THR A 184 2.01 -5.42 -21.45
CA THR A 184 0.84 -6.23 -21.85
C THR A 184 -0.31 -6.16 -20.84
N ASP A 185 -1.53 -6.52 -21.26
CA ASP A 185 -2.70 -6.67 -20.38
C ASP A 185 -2.46 -7.65 -19.21
N ALA A 186 -3.40 -7.67 -18.25
CA ALA A 186 -3.28 -8.38 -16.96
C ALA A 186 -2.73 -9.82 -17.06
N VAL A 187 -1.69 -10.10 -16.28
CA VAL A 187 -1.03 -11.40 -16.18
C VAL A 187 -1.92 -12.41 -15.41
N SER A 188 -2.30 -13.51 -16.06
CA SER A 188 -3.13 -14.57 -15.48
C SER A 188 -2.47 -15.28 -14.29
N ASP A 189 -3.27 -15.85 -13.39
CA ASP A 189 -2.78 -16.67 -12.25
C ASP A 189 -1.99 -17.87 -12.72
N TYR A 190 -2.45 -18.56 -13.77
CA TYR A 190 -1.76 -19.71 -14.34
C TYR A 190 -0.35 -19.38 -14.84
N TYR A 191 -0.20 -18.27 -15.59
CA TYR A 191 1.11 -17.85 -16.09
C TYR A 191 2.05 -17.44 -14.95
N LEU A 192 1.54 -16.72 -13.96
CA LEU A 192 2.31 -16.32 -12.80
C LEU A 192 2.84 -17.54 -12.03
N GLU A 193 1.97 -18.49 -11.71
CA GLU A 193 2.37 -19.71 -10.99
C GLU A 193 3.38 -20.53 -11.78
N HIS A 194 3.20 -20.65 -13.11
CA HIS A 194 4.14 -21.35 -13.98
C HIS A 194 5.55 -20.71 -13.97
N GLU A 195 5.63 -19.38 -14.06
CA GLU A 195 6.91 -18.66 -14.03
C GLU A 195 7.59 -18.76 -12.65
N LEU A 196 6.81 -18.69 -11.57
CA LEU A 196 7.32 -18.78 -10.21
C LEU A 196 7.72 -20.20 -9.80
N ASP A 197 7.20 -21.25 -10.45
CA ASP A 197 7.55 -22.65 -10.21
C ASP A 197 8.77 -23.12 -11.01
N ARG A 198 9.41 -22.24 -11.79
CA ARG A 198 10.62 -22.57 -12.53
C ARG A 198 11.77 -23.01 -11.61
N PRO A 199 12.60 -23.97 -12.05
CA PRO A 199 13.74 -24.44 -11.26
C PRO A 199 14.70 -23.29 -10.95
N ARG A 200 15.19 -23.25 -9.70
CA ARG A 200 16.11 -22.20 -9.27
C ARG A 200 17.48 -22.34 -9.96
N PRO A 201 18.12 -21.23 -10.33
CA PRO A 201 19.48 -21.28 -10.88
C PRO A 201 20.45 -21.97 -9.93
N SER A 202 21.34 -22.79 -10.48
CA SER A 202 22.31 -23.56 -9.68
C SER A 202 23.68 -23.56 -10.35
N ILE A 203 24.69 -23.21 -9.55
CA ILE A 203 26.10 -23.28 -9.96
C ILE A 203 26.75 -24.63 -9.64
N LYS A 204 25.99 -25.64 -9.17
CA LYS A 204 26.55 -26.95 -8.79
C LYS A 204 27.43 -27.58 -9.87
N HIS A 205 27.08 -27.39 -11.14
CA HIS A 205 27.85 -27.90 -12.26
C HIS A 205 29.27 -27.32 -12.34
N LEU A 206 29.49 -26.08 -11.86
CA LEU A 206 30.80 -25.41 -11.87
C LEU A 206 31.77 -25.96 -10.83
N TYR A 207 31.29 -26.68 -9.82
CA TYR A 207 32.17 -27.32 -8.83
C TYR A 207 33.03 -28.44 -9.43
N ASN A 208 32.60 -28.98 -10.56
CA ASN A 208 33.29 -30.03 -11.30
C ASN A 208 34.23 -29.46 -12.39
N ASP A 209 34.21 -28.15 -12.63
CA ASP A 209 35.08 -27.49 -13.58
C ASP A 209 36.37 -27.02 -12.87
N PRO A 210 37.54 -27.58 -13.19
CA PRO A 210 38.81 -27.21 -12.56
C PRO A 210 39.16 -25.72 -12.71
N GLN A 211 38.78 -25.08 -13.82
CA GLN A 211 39.07 -23.67 -14.06
C GLN A 211 38.16 -22.79 -13.19
N ALA A 212 36.86 -23.10 -13.14
CA ALA A 212 35.89 -22.31 -12.36
C ALA A 212 36.05 -22.50 -10.85
N LYS A 213 36.46 -23.68 -10.39
CA LYS A 213 36.56 -24.04 -8.96
C LYS A 213 37.37 -23.05 -8.13
N THR A 214 38.45 -22.51 -8.71
CA THR A 214 39.32 -21.53 -8.04
C THR A 214 38.64 -20.19 -7.75
N PHE A 215 37.57 -19.86 -8.48
CA PHE A 215 36.84 -18.60 -8.35
C PHE A 215 35.55 -18.71 -7.54
N ILE A 216 35.10 -19.93 -7.21
CA ILE A 216 33.79 -20.16 -6.58
C ILE A 216 33.63 -19.38 -5.27
N GLU A 217 34.63 -19.38 -4.40
CA GLU A 217 34.55 -18.68 -3.11
C GLU A 217 34.42 -17.17 -3.29
N ASN A 218 35.27 -16.59 -4.15
CA ASN A 218 35.23 -15.15 -4.45
C ASN A 218 33.92 -14.75 -5.14
N TYR A 219 33.41 -15.60 -6.03
CA TYR A 219 32.13 -15.42 -6.68
C TYR A 219 30.98 -15.44 -5.68
N LEU A 220 30.93 -16.43 -4.78
CA LEU A 220 29.90 -16.51 -3.73
C LEU A 220 29.95 -15.29 -2.80
N ALA A 221 31.14 -14.84 -2.41
CA ALA A 221 31.30 -13.64 -1.61
C ALA A 221 30.75 -12.39 -2.32
N LEU A 222 31.01 -12.26 -3.63
CA LEU A 222 30.46 -11.17 -4.45
C LEU A 222 28.93 -11.25 -4.52
N VAL A 223 28.38 -12.44 -4.79
CA VAL A 223 26.92 -12.64 -4.87
C VAL A 223 26.24 -12.29 -3.56
N ILE A 224 26.77 -12.73 -2.41
CA ILE A 224 26.21 -12.41 -1.10
C ILE A 224 26.23 -10.89 -0.84
N LYS A 225 27.34 -10.21 -1.15
CA LYS A 225 27.43 -8.75 -1.02
C LYS A 225 26.40 -8.04 -1.91
N GLN A 226 26.20 -8.53 -3.14
CA GLN A 226 25.21 -8.00 -4.06
C GLN A 226 23.78 -8.21 -3.54
N VAL A 227 23.47 -9.39 -2.99
CA VAL A 227 22.17 -9.68 -2.36
C VAL A 227 21.90 -8.72 -1.20
N LEU A 228 22.86 -8.53 -0.31
CA LEU A 228 22.72 -7.60 0.81
C LEU A 228 22.48 -6.17 0.31
N LEU A 229 23.26 -5.70 -0.67
CA LEU A 229 23.06 -4.40 -1.28
C LEU A 229 21.63 -4.25 -1.85
N ASN A 230 21.15 -5.25 -2.57
CA ASN A 230 19.80 -5.26 -3.15
C ASN A 230 18.72 -5.19 -2.06
N GLN A 231 18.88 -5.91 -0.95
CA GLN A 231 17.95 -5.87 0.18
C GLN A 231 17.93 -4.52 0.88
N PHE A 232 19.10 -3.89 1.05
CA PHE A 232 19.18 -2.53 1.58
C PHE A 232 18.51 -1.52 0.64
N ASP A 233 18.79 -1.61 -0.66
CA ASP A 233 18.15 -0.77 -1.67
C ASP A 233 16.62 -0.95 -1.66
N GLU A 234 16.12 -2.19 -1.58
CA GLU A 234 14.69 -2.47 -1.51
C GLU A 234 14.05 -1.89 -0.24
N ARG A 235 14.72 -1.97 0.91
CA ARG A 235 14.24 -1.33 2.16
C ARG A 235 14.20 0.19 2.03
N VAL A 236 15.22 0.80 1.43
CA VAL A 236 15.28 2.25 1.19
C VAL A 236 14.16 2.67 0.24
N GLN A 237 13.97 1.94 -0.86
CA GLN A 237 12.89 2.17 -1.82
C GLN A 237 11.50 1.96 -1.22
N SER A 238 11.31 0.95 -0.37
CA SER A 238 10.03 0.70 0.29
C SER A 238 9.68 1.80 1.30
N ARG A 239 10.67 2.24 2.09
CA ARG A 239 10.45 3.17 3.19
C ARG A 239 10.43 4.64 2.78
N TYR A 240 11.24 5.01 1.78
CA TYR A 240 11.45 6.40 1.37
C TYR A 240 11.11 6.64 -0.10
N ARG A 241 10.20 5.84 -0.67
CA ARG A 241 9.82 5.91 -2.09
C ARG A 241 9.47 7.32 -2.52
N PHE A 242 8.66 8.00 -1.70
CA PHE A 242 8.15 9.34 -1.97
C PHE A 242 9.31 10.34 -2.06
N GLU A 243 10.19 10.35 -1.07
CA GLU A 243 11.35 11.22 -1.00
C GLU A 243 12.29 10.97 -2.19
N LEU A 244 12.57 9.70 -2.49
CA LEU A 244 13.42 9.30 -3.61
C LEU A 244 12.87 9.75 -4.96
N GLU A 245 11.55 9.68 -5.16
CA GLU A 245 10.90 10.16 -6.39
C GLU A 245 11.03 11.68 -6.57
N HIS A 246 11.01 12.45 -5.47
CA HIS A 246 11.17 13.90 -5.49
C HIS A 246 12.64 14.36 -5.54
N MET A 247 13.59 13.49 -5.16
CA MET A 247 15.02 13.76 -5.31
C MET A 247 15.51 13.57 -6.76
N ARG A 248 14.67 13.04 -7.67
CA ARG A 248 15.02 12.91 -9.08
C ARG A 248 15.01 14.28 -9.75
N THR A 249 16.19 14.77 -10.10
CA THR A 249 16.37 16.01 -10.87
C THR A 249 16.11 15.82 -12.37
N SER A 250 16.10 14.57 -12.87
CA SER A 250 15.82 14.25 -14.27
C SER A 250 15.29 12.83 -14.43
N GLU A 251 14.34 12.64 -15.36
CA GLU A 251 13.85 11.33 -15.77
C GLU A 251 14.93 10.46 -16.43
N ARG A 252 16.03 11.08 -16.90
CA ARG A 252 17.19 10.37 -17.50
C ARG A 252 17.97 9.54 -16.49
N TYR A 253 17.89 9.84 -15.19
CA TYR A 253 18.54 9.03 -14.18
C TYR A 253 17.69 7.81 -13.83
N PHE A 254 18.33 6.64 -13.81
CA PHE A 254 17.70 5.37 -13.45
C PHE A 254 17.01 5.48 -12.09
N LYS A 255 15.77 4.99 -12.00
CA LYS A 255 14.90 5.10 -10.81
C LYS A 255 15.55 4.59 -9.50
N ARG A 256 16.54 3.70 -9.60
CA ARG A 256 17.26 3.11 -8.47
C ARG A 256 18.62 3.75 -8.17
N SER A 257 19.10 4.70 -8.98
CA SER A 257 20.45 5.25 -8.80
C SER A 257 20.63 5.95 -7.45
N VAL A 258 19.65 6.75 -7.02
CA VAL A 258 19.70 7.47 -5.74
C VAL A 258 19.64 6.50 -4.56
N SER A 259 18.71 5.55 -4.59
CA SER A 259 18.57 4.57 -3.50
C SER A 259 19.78 3.63 -3.40
N LEU A 260 20.39 3.25 -4.53
CA LEU A 260 21.61 2.44 -4.53
C LEU A 260 22.78 3.19 -3.92
N LEU A 261 22.94 4.48 -4.23
CA LEU A 261 23.98 5.32 -3.61
C LEU A 261 23.75 5.46 -2.10
N VAL A 262 22.51 5.67 -1.67
CA VAL A 262 22.15 5.69 -0.24
C VAL A 262 22.48 4.35 0.41
N ALA A 263 22.10 3.22 -0.20
CA ALA A 263 22.38 1.89 0.31
C ALA A 263 23.89 1.62 0.43
N LEU A 264 24.67 1.98 -0.60
CA LEU A 264 26.13 1.86 -0.58
C LEU A 264 26.75 2.74 0.50
N GLN A 265 26.28 3.98 0.67
CA GLN A 265 26.76 4.86 1.72
C GLN A 265 26.47 4.28 3.11
N MET A 266 25.26 3.74 3.33
CA MET A 266 24.88 3.11 4.60
C MET A 266 25.71 1.86 4.90
N ILE A 267 26.02 1.04 3.88
CA ILE A 267 26.86 -0.16 4.03
C ILE A 267 28.31 0.22 4.36
N ASN A 268 28.84 1.29 3.76
CA ASN A 268 30.23 1.71 3.96
C ASN A 268 30.44 2.64 5.17
N SER A 269 29.37 3.13 5.80
CA SER A 269 29.44 3.99 7.00
C SER A 269 29.30 3.21 8.31
N ASN A 270 29.06 1.89 8.23
CA ASN A 270 29.13 0.93 9.34
C ASN A 270 30.39 0.07 9.19
#